data_AF-A0A525JIU8-F1
#
_entry.id   AF-A0A525JIU8-F1
#
_cell.length_a   1.000
_cell.length_b   1.000
_cell.length_c   1.000
_cell.angle_alpha   90.00
_cell.angle_beta   90.00
_cell.angle_gamma   90.00
#
_symmetry.space_group_name_H-M   'P 1'
#
loop_
_entity.id
_entity.type
_entity.pdbx_description
1 polymer ?
#
loop_
_entity_poly.entity_id
_entity_poly.type
_entity_poly.pdbx_seq_one_letter_code
_entity_poly.pdbx_strand_id
1 'polypeptide(L)'
;MTRKSTTTVQAATWLARLGQKRVSTADIHDFFEWRRGAANDAAYRAIERNWEMTRGRFQAQADAIGFSVIDGRTGEVAQFANASIAGVSEDDALEVVRVLNRRALRDRDTFGAH
;
A
#
# COMPACT_ATOMS: atom_id res chain seq x y z
N MET A 1 -27.64 -11.04 -11.95
CA MET A 1 -26.40 -11.01 -12.73
C MET A 1 -25.58 -9.76 -12.35
N THR A 2 -24.37 -10.00 -11.81
CA THR A 2 -23.17 -9.12 -11.77
C THR A 2 -23.25 -7.63 -11.36
N ARG A 3 -23.35 -7.35 -10.04
CA ARG A 3 -23.00 -6.02 -9.46
C ARG A 3 -21.56 -5.91 -8.93
N LYS A 4 -20.89 -7.03 -8.63
CA LYS A 4 -19.54 -7.05 -8.02
C LYS A 4 -18.43 -6.48 -8.93
N SER A 5 -18.60 -6.56 -10.24
CA SER A 5 -17.55 -6.16 -11.20
C SER A 5 -17.44 -4.64 -11.36
N THR A 6 -18.54 -3.90 -11.20
CA THR A 6 -18.56 -2.44 -11.40
C THR A 6 -17.84 -1.69 -10.29
N THR A 7 -18.03 -2.10 -9.04
CA THR A 7 -17.42 -1.43 -7.87
C THR A 7 -15.91 -1.62 -7.81
N THR A 8 -15.40 -2.79 -8.20
CA THR A 8 -13.95 -3.03 -8.28
C THR A 8 -13.29 -2.22 -9.39
N VAL A 9 -13.94 -2.10 -10.55
CA VAL A 9 -13.43 -1.25 -11.65
C VAL A 9 -13.43 0.22 -11.24
N GLN A 10 -14.50 0.70 -10.60
CA GLN A 10 -14.57 2.07 -10.07
C GLN A 10 -13.50 2.32 -9.01
N ALA A 11 -13.23 1.35 -8.13
CA ALA A 11 -12.16 1.44 -7.14
C ALA A 11 -10.78 1.60 -7.79
N ALA A 12 -10.50 0.84 -8.87
CA ALA A 12 -9.25 0.97 -9.64
C ALA A 12 -9.14 2.33 -10.32
N THR A 13 -10.23 2.83 -10.90
CA THR A 13 -10.28 4.16 -11.49
C THR A 13 -10.02 5.25 -10.45
N TRP A 14 -10.62 5.14 -9.26
CA TRP A 14 -10.37 6.07 -8.17
C TRP A 14 -8.93 6.02 -7.67
N LEU A 15 -8.36 4.82 -7.49
CA LEU A 15 -6.96 4.66 -7.11
C LEU A 15 -6.01 5.30 -8.14
N ALA A 16 -6.27 5.11 -9.44
CA ALA A 16 -5.48 5.74 -10.49
C ALA A 16 -5.63 7.27 -10.51
N ARG A 17 -6.85 7.79 -10.27
CA ARG A 17 -7.15 9.22 -10.24
C ARG A 17 -6.53 9.93 -9.04
N LEU A 18 -6.65 9.33 -7.85
CA LEU A 18 -6.03 9.84 -6.62
C LEU A 18 -4.50 9.68 -6.62
N GLY A 19 -3.96 8.74 -7.39
CA GLY A 19 -2.52 8.57 -7.59
C GLY A 19 -1.85 9.62 -8.48
N GLN A 20 -2.59 10.56 -9.06
CA GLN A 20 -2.03 11.61 -9.92
C GLN A 20 -1.32 12.70 -9.11
N LYS A 21 -0.29 13.34 -9.70
CA LYS A 21 0.48 14.42 -9.05
C LYS A 21 -0.36 15.66 -8.70
N ARG A 22 -1.50 15.83 -9.36
CA ARG A 22 -2.47 16.90 -9.11
C ARG A 22 -3.85 16.28 -9.07
N VAL A 23 -4.52 16.42 -7.94
CA VAL A 23 -5.90 16.00 -7.70
C VAL A 23 -6.68 17.26 -7.33
N SER A 24 -7.85 17.47 -7.93
CA SER A 24 -8.66 18.64 -7.59
C SER A 24 -9.48 18.40 -6.32
N THR A 25 -9.87 19.48 -5.63
CA THR A 25 -10.77 19.39 -4.49
C THR A 25 -12.10 18.71 -4.86
N ALA A 26 -12.60 18.94 -6.08
CA ALA A 26 -13.79 18.28 -6.59
C ALA A 26 -13.61 16.75 -6.67
N ASP A 27 -12.45 16.27 -7.16
CA ASP A 27 -12.15 14.83 -7.22
C ASP A 27 -12.12 14.19 -5.84
N ILE A 28 -11.63 14.91 -4.81
CA ILE A 28 -11.63 14.43 -3.43
C ILE A 28 -13.05 14.33 -2.88
N HIS A 29 -13.88 15.34 -3.11
CA HIS A 29 -15.29 15.31 -2.69
C HIS A 29 -16.07 14.17 -3.36
N ASP A 30 -15.95 14.04 -4.68
CA ASP A 30 -16.60 12.97 -5.45
C ASP A 30 -16.15 11.58 -4.97
N PHE A 31 -14.87 11.42 -4.64
CA PHE A 31 -14.35 10.18 -4.07
C PHE A 31 -15.01 9.84 -2.73
N PHE A 32 -15.09 10.81 -1.81
CA PHE A 32 -15.71 10.57 -0.50
C PHE A 32 -17.20 10.29 -0.62
N GLU A 33 -17.92 10.96 -1.51
CA GLU A 33 -19.32 10.69 -1.79
C GLU A 33 -19.52 9.27 -2.35
N TRP A 34 -18.69 8.86 -3.30
CA TRP A 34 -18.69 7.50 -3.83
C TRP A 34 -18.36 6.46 -2.74
N ARG A 35 -17.41 6.75 -1.85
CA ARG A 35 -16.95 5.84 -0.77
C ARG A 35 -17.98 5.66 0.34
N ARG A 36 -19.00 6.52 0.46
CA ARG A 36 -20.11 6.34 1.44
C ARG A 36 -20.88 5.04 1.25
N GLY A 37 -20.87 4.46 0.05
CA GLY A 37 -21.47 3.15 -0.18
C GLY A 37 -20.64 2.02 0.45
N ALA A 38 -21.23 1.19 1.31
CA ALA A 38 -20.51 0.09 1.96
C ALA A 38 -19.82 -0.89 0.99
N ALA A 39 -20.45 -1.15 -0.17
CA ALA A 39 -19.86 -1.98 -1.22
C ALA A 39 -18.67 -1.30 -1.93
N ASN A 40 -18.71 0.03 -2.04
CA ASN A 40 -17.65 0.83 -2.66
C ASN A 40 -16.46 0.96 -1.72
N ASP A 41 -16.71 1.21 -0.42
CA ASP A 41 -15.66 1.23 0.60
C ASP A 41 -14.95 -0.14 0.68
N ALA A 42 -15.69 -1.24 0.70
CA ALA A 42 -15.10 -2.58 0.71
C ALA A 42 -14.25 -2.86 -0.55
N ALA A 43 -14.74 -2.45 -1.73
CA ALA A 43 -13.99 -2.60 -2.98
C ALA A 43 -12.73 -1.72 -3.02
N TYR A 44 -12.81 -0.49 -2.51
CA TYR A 44 -11.68 0.42 -2.43
C TYR A 44 -10.63 -0.06 -1.42
N ARG A 45 -11.03 -0.50 -0.22
CA ARG A 45 -10.10 -1.10 0.76
C ARG A 45 -9.38 -2.32 0.21
N ALA A 46 -10.06 -3.15 -0.57
CA ALA A 46 -9.45 -4.33 -1.16
C ALA A 46 -8.37 -3.96 -2.19
N ILE A 47 -8.62 -2.96 -3.05
CA ILE A 47 -7.64 -2.53 -4.05
C ILE A 47 -6.52 -1.68 -3.44
N GLU A 48 -6.83 -0.85 -2.44
CA GLU A 48 -5.87 -0.07 -1.66
C GLU A 48 -4.89 -1.00 -0.95
N ARG A 49 -5.38 -2.03 -0.25
CA ARG A 49 -4.55 -3.06 0.37
C ARG A 49 -3.70 -3.82 -0.66
N ASN A 50 -4.28 -4.20 -1.80
CA ASN A 50 -3.52 -4.88 -2.85
C ASN A 50 -2.45 -3.96 -3.46
N TRP A 51 -2.75 -2.67 -3.62
CA TRP A 51 -1.82 -1.65 -4.11
C TRP A 51 -0.71 -1.36 -3.11
N GLU A 52 -1.00 -1.30 -1.81
CA GLU A 52 -0.01 -1.24 -0.74
C GLU A 52 0.91 -2.48 -0.78
N MET A 53 0.34 -3.67 -1.00
CA MET A 53 1.10 -4.92 -1.18
C MET A 53 1.92 -4.97 -2.46
N THR A 54 1.49 -4.32 -3.54
CA THR A 54 2.23 -4.27 -4.82
C THR A 54 3.19 -3.09 -4.91
N ARG A 55 3.08 -2.07 -4.05
CA ARG A 55 4.08 -1.01 -3.90
C ARG A 55 5.40 -1.52 -3.30
N GLY A 56 5.40 -2.73 -2.77
CA GLY A 56 6.57 -3.48 -2.37
C GLY A 56 6.26 -4.47 -1.24
N ARG A 57 7.15 -5.45 -1.04
CA ARG A 57 7.04 -6.45 0.04
C ARG A 57 6.96 -5.81 1.42
N PHE A 58 7.65 -4.70 1.63
CA PHE A 58 7.78 -4.02 2.92
C PHE A 58 6.97 -2.72 2.91
N GLN A 59 6.31 -2.42 4.03
CA GLN A 59 5.41 -1.28 4.19
C GLN A 59 5.66 -0.58 5.52
N ALA A 60 5.53 0.75 5.55
CA ALA A 60 5.54 1.50 6.81
C ALA A 60 4.12 1.51 7.37
N GLN A 61 3.97 1.07 8.62
CA GLN A 61 2.71 1.05 9.35
C GLN A 61 2.85 1.90 10.60
N ALA A 62 1.89 2.80 10.85
CA ALA A 62 1.83 3.54 12.10
C ALA A 62 1.63 2.58 13.29
N ASP A 63 2.34 2.83 14.37
CA ASP A 63 2.32 2.06 15.62
C ASP A 63 2.17 3.00 16.84
N ALA A 64 2.04 2.45 18.04
CA ALA A 64 1.82 3.23 19.27
C ALA A 64 2.92 4.26 19.58
N ILE A 65 4.14 4.03 19.07
CA ILE A 65 5.33 4.83 19.36
C ILE A 65 5.94 5.51 18.12
N GLY A 66 5.35 5.36 16.93
CA GLY A 66 5.90 5.92 15.69
C GLY A 66 5.46 5.13 14.46
N PHE A 67 6.41 4.72 13.64
CA PHE A 67 6.18 3.85 12.49
C PHE A 67 7.02 2.58 12.61
N SER A 68 6.45 1.47 12.16
CA SER A 68 7.08 0.16 12.08
C SER A 68 7.10 -0.29 10.63
N VAL A 69 8.20 -0.88 10.19
CA VAL A 69 8.26 -1.47 8.84
C VAL A 69 7.76 -2.91 8.95
N ILE A 70 6.71 -3.25 8.22
CA ILE A 70 6.09 -4.58 8.24
C ILE A 70 6.40 -5.28 6.92
N ASP A 71 6.77 -6.56 7.00
CA ASP A 71 6.81 -7.45 5.85
C ASP A 71 5.38 -7.90 5.53
N GLY A 72 4.82 -7.43 4.42
CA GLY A 72 3.47 -7.76 3.97
C GLY A 72 3.27 -9.25 3.64
N ARG A 73 4.34 -10.05 3.54
CA ARG A 73 4.28 -11.50 3.30
C ARG A 73 4.14 -12.30 4.59
N THR A 74 4.80 -11.90 5.67
CA THR A 74 4.79 -12.62 6.95
C THR A 74 3.91 -11.95 8.00
N GLY A 75 3.61 -10.66 7.83
CA GLY A 75 2.91 -9.84 8.81
C GLY A 75 3.79 -9.42 10.00
N GLU A 76 5.09 -9.65 9.93
CA GLU A 76 6.03 -9.36 11.00
C GLU A 76 6.78 -8.05 10.78
N VAL A 77 7.33 -7.48 11.87
CA VAL A 77 8.22 -6.32 11.79
C VAL A 77 9.48 -6.72 11.03
N ALA A 78 9.75 -6.01 9.94
CA ALA A 78 10.92 -6.18 9.12
C ALA A 78 12.19 -5.83 9.91
N GLN A 79 13.20 -6.67 9.75
CA GLN A 79 14.51 -6.43 10.31
C GLN A 79 15.39 -5.70 9.29
N PHE A 80 16.08 -4.66 9.74
CA PHE A 80 17.11 -3.98 8.96
C PHE A 80 18.38 -3.88 9.79
N ALA A 81 19.51 -4.31 9.22
CA ALA A 81 20.79 -4.36 9.93
C ALA A 81 20.75 -5.08 11.29
N ASN A 82 19.99 -6.19 11.37
CA ASN A 82 19.80 -7.00 12.59
C ASN A 82 19.04 -6.29 13.72
N ALA A 83 18.33 -5.20 13.42
CA ALA A 83 17.44 -4.52 14.34
C ALA A 83 15.99 -4.51 13.81
N SER A 84 15.02 -4.66 14.71
CA SER A 84 13.61 -4.47 14.40
C SER A 84 13.32 -2.99 14.19
N ILE A 85 12.71 -2.65 13.05
CA ILE A 85 12.37 -1.26 12.73
C ILE A 85 10.95 -0.99 13.23
N ALA A 86 10.86 -0.63 14.52
CA ALA A 86 9.62 -0.28 15.21
C ALA A 86 9.81 1.02 16.00
N GLY A 87 8.79 1.88 15.97
CA GLY A 87 8.81 3.18 16.65
C GLY A 87 9.80 4.19 16.07
N VAL A 88 10.11 4.07 14.78
CA VAL A 88 10.95 5.04 14.07
C VAL A 88 10.11 6.19 13.53
N SER A 89 10.76 7.26 13.06
CA SER A 89 10.08 8.35 12.36
C SER A 89 9.47 7.85 11.03
N GLU A 90 8.45 8.56 10.54
CA GLU A 90 7.83 8.23 9.24
C GLU A 90 8.87 8.26 8.10
N ASP A 91 9.74 9.26 8.09
CA ASP A 91 10.75 9.44 7.04
C ASP A 91 11.77 8.29 7.04
N ASP A 92 12.24 7.89 8.24
CA ASP A 92 13.12 6.72 8.41
C ASP A 92 12.44 5.42 7.99
N ALA A 93 11.17 5.21 8.38
CA ALA A 93 10.41 4.03 7.98
C ALA A 93 10.26 3.95 6.46
N LEU A 94 9.98 5.07 5.80
CA LEU A 94 9.85 5.15 4.35
C LEU A 94 11.18 4.88 3.63
N GLU A 95 12.31 5.37 4.15
CA GLU A 95 13.63 5.07 3.59
C GLU A 95 13.98 3.59 3.73
N VAL A 96 13.75 2.99 4.89
CA VAL A 96 13.96 1.55 5.10
C VAL A 96 13.08 0.72 4.17
N VAL A 97 11.80 1.07 4.03
CA VAL A 97 10.86 0.46 3.08
C VAL A 97 11.41 0.48 1.66
N ARG A 98 11.93 1.63 1.20
CA ARG A 98 12.53 1.75 -0.14
C ARG A 98 13.73 0.84 -0.31
N VAL A 99 14.63 0.78 0.67
CA VAL A 99 15.83 -0.06 0.61
C VAL A 99 15.46 -1.54 0.58
N LEU A 100 14.57 -1.97 1.45
CA LEU A 100 14.14 -3.37 1.56
C LEU A 100 13.38 -3.81 0.29
N ASN A 101 12.50 -2.97 -0.24
CA ASN A 101 11.80 -3.25 -1.49
C ASN A 101 12.74 -3.32 -2.70
N ARG A 102 13.75 -2.45 -2.76
CA ARG A 102 14.80 -2.52 -3.80
C ARG A 102 15.59 -3.83 -3.73
N ARG A 103 15.92 -4.30 -2.52
CA ARG A 103 16.62 -5.58 -2.30
C ARG A 103 15.75 -6.77 -2.68
N ALA A 104 14.49 -6.78 -2.25
CA ALA A 104 13.55 -7.86 -2.56
C ALA A 104 13.30 -8.03 -4.06
N LEU A 105 13.32 -6.95 -4.85
CA LEU A 105 13.23 -7.02 -6.30
C LEU A 105 14.51 -7.65 -6.93
N ARG A 106 15.69 -7.33 -6.40
CA ARG A 106 16.96 -7.91 -6.89
C ARG A 106 17.08 -9.40 -6.61
N ASP A 107 16.69 -9.86 -5.41
CA ASP A 107 16.66 -11.28 -5.10
C ASP A 107 15.73 -12.03 -6.07
N ARG A 108 14.59 -11.45 -6.44
CA ARG A 108 13.62 -12.09 -7.33
C ARG A 108 14.15 -12.32 -8.76
N ASP A 109 14.99 -11.42 -9.26
CA ASP A 109 15.65 -11.56 -10.56
C ASP A 109 16.78 -12.60 -10.54
N THR A 110 17.44 -12.77 -9.40
CA THR A 110 18.62 -13.66 -9.28
C THR A 110 18.22 -15.14 -9.23
N PHE A 111 17.01 -15.47 -8.75
CA PHE A 111 16.49 -16.84 -8.69
C PHE A 111 15.60 -17.22 -9.89
N GLY A 112 15.44 -16.35 -10.89
CA GLY A 112 14.62 -16.59 -12.10
C GLY A 112 15.40 -17.13 -13.31
N ALA A 113 16.70 -17.36 -13.18
CA ALA A 113 17.56 -17.89 -14.24
C ALA A 113 18.13 -19.26 -13.84
N HIS A 114 17.31 -20.30 -13.88
CA HIS A 114 17.75 -21.70 -13.90
C HIS A 114 16.80 -22.53 -14.76
#